data_AF-A0A430B0B7-F1
#
_entry.id   AF-A0A430B0B7-F1
#
_cell.length_a   1.000
_cell.length_b   1.000
_cell.length_c   1.000
_cell.angle_alpha   90.00
_cell.angle_beta   90.00
_cell.angle_gamma   90.00
#
_symmetry.space_group_name_H-M   'P 1'
#
loop_
_entity.id
_entity.type
_entity.pdbx_description
1 polymer ?
#
loop_
_entity_poly.entity_id
_entity_poly.type
_entity_poly.pdbx_seq_one_letter_code
_entity_poly.pdbx_strand_id
1 'polypeptide(L)'
;MKKTNFVVVFWLILAIISFVVCLINLQIIWDAIGYLIFPDKNDFYFDSSYTGRRLINSVPMTIITIISFYLSLRQGLNIYKEN
;
A
#
# COMPACT_ATOMS: atom_id res chain seq x y z
N MET A 1 6.93 13.75 30.44
CA MET A 1 6.40 13.29 29.14
C MET A 1 7.23 13.97 28.06
N LYS A 2 7.98 13.21 27.22
CA LYS A 2 8.74 13.81 26.11
C LYS A 2 7.73 14.58 25.25
N LYS A 3 7.99 15.86 24.96
CA LYS A 3 7.07 16.67 24.14
C LYS A 3 7.02 16.01 22.77
N THR A 4 5.91 15.34 22.44
CA THR A 4 5.75 14.70 21.14
C THR A 4 5.88 15.79 20.07
N ASN A 5 6.99 15.78 19.35
CA ASN A 5 7.29 16.77 18.33
C ASN A 5 6.30 16.58 17.17
N PHE A 6 5.72 17.67 16.67
CA PHE A 6 4.78 17.67 15.53
C PHE A 6 5.33 16.85 14.34
N VAL A 7 6.65 16.92 14.11
CA VAL A 7 7.33 16.17 13.05
C VAL A 7 7.21 14.65 13.24
N VAL A 8 7.30 14.15 14.48
CA VAL A 8 7.13 12.71 14.77
C VAL A 8 5.70 12.27 14.47
N VAL A 9 4.71 13.09 14.87
CA VAL A 9 3.29 12.81 14.61
C VAL A 9 3.01 12.81 13.11
N PHE A 10 3.57 13.78 12.37
CA PHE A 10 3.45 13.86 10.92
C PHE A 10 3.95 12.58 10.23
N TRP A 11 5.15 12.11 10.57
CA TRP A 11 5.71 10.89 9.99
C TRP A 11 4.90 9.64 10.33
N LEU A 12 4.38 9.54 11.55
CA LEU A 12 3.51 8.43 11.96
C LEU A 12 2.18 8.43 11.20
N ILE A 13 1.55 9.59 11.01
CA ILE A 13 0.34 9.71 10.20
C ILE A 13 0.62 9.29 8.76
N LEU A 14 1.73 9.75 8.18
CA LEU A 14 2.12 9.42 6.81
C LEU A 14 2.40 7.92 6.65
N ALA A 15 3.00 7.29 7.65
CA ALA A 15 3.16 5.84 7.71
C ALA A 15 1.79 5.13 7.75
N ILE A 16 0.86 5.55 8.61
CA ILE A 16 -0.47 4.94 8.69
C ILE A 16 -1.23 5.04 7.35
N ILE A 17 -1.24 6.22 6.72
CA ILE A 17 -1.89 6.41 5.42
C ILE A 17 -1.25 5.50 4.37
N SER A 18 0.08 5.48 4.31
CA SER A 18 0.83 4.63 3.36
C SER A 18 0.54 3.14 3.57
N PHE A 19 0.39 2.71 4.84
CA PHE A 19 0.05 1.33 5.19
C PHE A 19 -1.36 0.95 4.74
N VAL A 20 -2.36 1.80 5.00
CA VAL A 20 -3.74 1.55 4.55
C VAL A 20 -3.82 1.45 3.03
N VAL A 21 -3.16 2.36 2.31
CA VAL A 21 -3.11 2.33 0.85
C VAL A 21 -2.38 1.08 0.34
N CYS A 22 -1.33 0.64 1.03
CA CYS A 22 -0.66 -0.62 0.71
C CYS A 22 -1.61 -1.82 0.84
N LEU A 23 -2.41 -1.91 1.90
CA LEU A 23 -3.37 -2.99 2.10
C LEU A 23 -4.45 -3.02 1.01
N ILE A 24 -4.97 -1.85 0.62
CA ILE A 24 -5.96 -1.74 -0.47
C ILE A 24 -5.38 -2.26 -1.79
N ASN A 25 -4.15 -1.84 -2.13
CA ASN A 25 -3.52 -2.32 -3.37
C ASN A 25 -3.19 -3.81 -3.31
N LEU A 26 -2.77 -4.32 -2.14
CA LEU A 26 -2.51 -5.75 -1.95
C LEU A 26 -3.78 -6.58 -2.17
N GLN A 27 -4.93 -6.13 -1.65
CA GLN A 27 -6.22 -6.76 -1.91
C GLN A 27 -6.53 -6.81 -3.40
N ILE A 28 -6.35 -5.69 -4.13
CA ILE A 28 -6.60 -5.63 -5.58
C ILE A 28 -5.70 -6.60 -6.35
N ILE A 29 -4.43 -6.71 -5.95
CA ILE A 29 -3.48 -7.66 -6.56
C ILE A 29 -3.91 -9.10 -6.30
N TRP A 30 -4.32 -9.43 -5.07
CA TRP A 30 -4.77 -10.77 -4.72
C TRP A 30 -6.06 -11.17 -5.44
N ASP A 31 -7.02 -10.25 -5.55
CA ASP A 31 -8.22 -10.44 -6.37
C ASP A 31 -7.84 -10.73 -7.83
N ALA A 32 -6.98 -9.88 -8.42
CA ALA A 32 -6.63 -10.01 -9.82
C ALA A 32 -5.82 -11.29 -10.11
N ILE A 33 -4.97 -11.73 -9.18
CA ILE A 33 -4.30 -13.04 -9.26
C ILE A 33 -5.32 -14.17 -9.13
N GLY A 34 -6.28 -14.05 -8.22
CA GLY A 34 -7.39 -15.00 -8.08
C GLY A 34 -8.14 -15.20 -9.39
N TYR A 35 -8.51 -14.10 -10.08
CA TYR A 35 -9.18 -14.15 -11.38
C TYR A 35 -8.31 -14.70 -12.51
N LEU A 36 -6.98 -14.56 -12.44
CA LEU A 36 -6.07 -15.19 -13.42
C LEU A 36 -5.97 -16.70 -13.22
N ILE A 37 -6.01 -17.18 -11.97
CA ILE A 37 -5.87 -18.60 -11.65
C ILE A 37 -7.21 -19.33 -11.79
N PHE A 38 -8.29 -18.74 -11.31
CA PHE A 38 -9.65 -19.27 -11.34
C PHE A 38 -10.59 -18.28 -12.03
N PRO A 39 -10.56 -18.19 -13.37
CA PRO A 39 -11.43 -17.28 -14.10
C PRO A 39 -12.89 -17.72 -13.96
N ASP A 40 -13.76 -16.81 -13.55
CA ASP A 40 -15.20 -17.06 -13.57
C ASP A 40 -15.69 -17.05 -15.03
N LYS A 41 -16.23 -18.18 -15.48
CA LYS A 41 -16.65 -18.39 -16.86
C LYS A 41 -17.93 -17.61 -17.21
N ASN A 42 -18.63 -17.06 -16.21
CA ASN A 42 -19.89 -16.34 -16.39
C ASN A 42 -19.76 -14.81 -16.31
N ASP A 43 -18.61 -14.29 -15.88
CA ASP A 43 -18.40 -12.84 -15.72
C ASP A 43 -17.78 -12.22 -16.98
N PHE A 44 -18.65 -11.74 -17.88
CA PHE A 44 -18.24 -10.93 -19.04
C PHE A 44 -17.57 -9.59 -18.66
N TYR A 45 -17.65 -9.17 -17.40
CA TYR A 45 -17.03 -7.94 -16.88
C TYR A 45 -15.57 -8.12 -16.46
N PHE A 46 -15.10 -9.35 -16.23
CA PHE A 46 -13.73 -9.65 -15.82
C PHE A 46 -12.94 -10.31 -16.96
N ASP A 47 -12.81 -9.57 -18.07
CA ASP A 47 -11.93 -10.00 -19.16
C ASP A 47 -10.47 -10.00 -18.71
N SER A 48 -9.71 -10.99 -19.18
CA SER A 48 -8.26 -11.17 -18.98
C SER A 48 -7.45 -9.88 -19.19
N SER A 49 -7.84 -9.06 -20.18
CA SER A 49 -7.24 -7.76 -20.49
C SER A 49 -7.48 -6.71 -19.38
N TYR A 50 -8.66 -6.71 -18.78
CA TYR A 50 -9.01 -5.83 -17.67
C TYR A 50 -8.25 -6.23 -16.39
N THR A 51 -8.17 -7.52 -16.10
CA THR A 51 -7.44 -8.07 -14.95
C THR A 51 -5.93 -7.80 -15.05
N GLY A 52 -5.34 -7.97 -16.24
CA GLY A 52 -3.93 -7.64 -16.49
C GLY A 52 -3.63 -6.15 -16.28
N ARG A 53 -4.50 -5.26 -16.76
CA ARG A 53 -4.35 -3.80 -16.55
C ARG A 53 -4.45 -3.41 -15.07
N ARG A 54 -5.34 -4.05 -14.29
CA ARG A 54 -5.42 -3.82 -12.84
C ARG A 54 -4.10 -4.20 -12.15
N LEU A 55 -3.50 -5.34 -12.50
CA LEU A 55 -2.21 -5.75 -11.94
C LEU A 55 -1.08 -4.79 -12.29
N ILE A 56 -0.99 -4.36 -13.55
CA ILE A 56 0.05 -3.42 -14.00
C ILE A 56 -0.05 -2.08 -13.26
N ASN A 57 -1.25 -1.63 -12.89
CA ASN A 57 -1.43 -0.38 -12.17
C ASN A 57 -1.22 -0.55 -10.65
N SER A 58 -1.67 -1.65 -10.06
CA SER A 58 -1.62 -1.86 -8.61
C SER A 58 -0.24 -2.30 -8.10
N VAL A 59 0.53 -3.05 -8.89
CA VAL A 59 1.88 -3.52 -8.47
C VAL A 59 2.86 -2.36 -8.25
N PRO A 60 3.04 -1.40 -9.19
CA PRO A 60 3.92 -0.26 -8.97
C PRO A 60 3.48 0.60 -7.78
N MET A 61 2.17 0.82 -7.64
CA MET A 61 1.62 1.60 -6.53
C MET A 61 1.88 0.92 -5.17
N THR A 62 1.83 -0.41 -5.13
CA THR A 62 2.18 -1.20 -3.93
C THR A 62 3.66 -1.03 -3.58
N ILE A 63 4.55 -1.08 -4.57
CA ILE A 63 5.99 -0.88 -4.35
C ILE A 63 6.25 0.52 -3.77
N ILE A 64 5.65 1.56 -4.37
CA ILE A 64 5.79 2.94 -3.91
C ILE A 64 5.30 3.07 -2.47
N THR A 65 4.11 2.53 -2.17
CA THR A 65 3.50 2.65 -0.84
C THR A 65 4.27 1.89 0.24
N ILE A 66 4.84 0.72 -0.07
CA ILE A 66 5.76 -0.01 0.83
C ILE A 66 7.01 0.82 1.13
N ILE A 67 7.64 1.41 0.11
CA ILE A 67 8.84 2.24 0.29
C ILE A 67 8.50 3.48 1.11
N SER A 68 7.42 4.18 0.79
CA SER A 68 6.94 5.35 1.52
C SER A 68 6.62 5.00 2.98
N PHE A 69 5.96 3.87 3.23
CA PHE A 69 5.69 3.38 4.58
C PHE A 69 6.98 3.16 5.37
N TYR A 70 7.92 2.39 4.80
CA TYR A 70 9.19 2.09 5.44
C TYR A 70 10.01 3.35 5.78
N LEU A 71 10.12 4.29 4.83
CA LEU A 71 10.82 5.54 5.04
C LEU A 71 10.17 6.39 6.12
N SER A 72 8.84 6.49 6.11
CA SER A 72 8.09 7.30 7.08
C SER A 72 8.26 6.77 8.49
N LEU A 73 8.17 5.44 8.65
CA LEU A 73 8.31 4.78 9.93
C LEU A 73 9.76 4.91 10.46
N ARG A 74 10.75 4.70 9.59
CA ARG A 74 12.17 4.86 9.93
C ARG A 74 12.49 6.30 10.37
N GLN A 75 12.02 7.31 9.64
CA GLN A 75 12.26 8.70 9.98
C GLN A 75 11.53 9.11 11.26
N GLY A 76 10.25 8.76 11.41
CA GLY A 76 9.48 9.05 12.62
C GLY A 76 10.14 8.47 13.88
N LEU A 77 10.65 7.23 13.80
CA LEU A 77 11.35 6.58 14.91
C LEU A 77 12.72 7.21 15.21
N ASN A 78 13.49 7.58 14.18
CA ASN A 78 14.79 8.24 14.39
C ASN A 78 14.63 9.58 15.11
N ILE A 79 13.68 10.41 14.66
CA ILE A 79 13.39 11.72 15.27
C ILE A 79 12.88 11.56 16.70
N TYR A 80 12.10 10.51 16.99
CA TYR A 80 11.67 10.21 18.35
C TYR A 80 12.81 9.77 19.26
N LYS A 81 13.85 9.11 18.72
CA LYS A 81 15.02 8.68 19.48
C LYS A 81 16.00 9.82 19.76
N GLU A 82 16.11 10.79 18.86
CA GLU A 82 16.98 11.98 19.03
C GLU A 82 16.39 13.04 19.99
N ASN A 83 15.07 13.06 20.22
CA ASN A 83 14.40 13.94 21.18
C ASN A 83 14.11 13.26 22.52
#